data_AF-B0C526-F1
#
_entry.id   AF-B0C526-F1
#
_cell.length_a   1.000
_cell.length_b   1.000
_cell.length_c   1.000
_cell.angle_alpha   90.00
_cell.angle_beta   90.00
_cell.angle_gamma   90.00
#
_symmetry.space_group_name_H-M   'P 1'
#
loop_
_entity.id
_entity.type
_entity.pdbx_description
1 polymer ?
#
loop_
_entity_poly.entity_id
_entity_poly.type
_entity_poly.pdbx_seq_one_letter_code
_entity_poly.pdbx_strand_id
1 'polypeptide(L)'
;MKLTRYLLSSISVSFLTIMAATPVVAEPAVLAGSQPGSRVNVRSGPSTATYSPHYGLVGDQVWIINQVVGDDGYAWFYVRFASGAEGWIRGDFISPLGH
;
A
#
# COMPACT_ATOMS: atom_id res chain seq x y z
N MET A 1 45.17 -26.02 -45.47
CA MET A 1 44.53 -25.34 -44.33
C MET A 1 43.39 -24.47 -44.87
N LYS A 2 42.13 -24.90 -44.75
CA LYS A 2 40.93 -24.10 -45.02
C LYS A 2 39.90 -24.46 -43.93
N LEU A 3 39.71 -23.56 -42.96
CA LEU A 3 38.73 -23.73 -41.89
C LEU A 3 37.37 -23.20 -42.37
N THR A 4 36.36 -24.06 -42.30
CA THR A 4 34.95 -23.74 -42.50
C THR A 4 34.41 -23.00 -41.28
N ARG A 5 33.69 -21.88 -41.49
CA ARG A 5 33.09 -21.07 -40.43
C ARG A 5 31.72 -21.64 -40.06
N TYR A 6 31.53 -22.01 -38.80
CA TYR A 6 30.23 -22.37 -38.23
C TYR A 6 29.51 -21.09 -37.78
N LEU A 7 28.34 -20.82 -38.37
CA LEU A 7 27.42 -19.76 -37.92
C LEU A 7 26.68 -20.27 -36.68
N LEU A 8 27.04 -19.77 -35.51
CA LEU A 8 26.32 -20.02 -34.26
C LEU A 8 25.13 -19.06 -34.18
N SER A 9 23.92 -19.58 -34.40
CA SER A 9 22.67 -18.83 -34.20
C SER A 9 22.34 -18.82 -32.71
N SER A 10 22.28 -17.64 -32.08
CA SER A 10 21.87 -17.53 -30.67
C SER A 10 20.35 -17.65 -30.54
N ILE A 11 19.86 -18.69 -29.88
CA ILE A 11 18.46 -18.78 -29.45
C ILE A 11 18.36 -18.00 -28.14
N SER A 12 17.79 -16.79 -28.20
CA SER A 12 17.44 -16.03 -27.00
C SER A 12 16.11 -16.56 -26.46
N VAL A 13 16.15 -17.30 -25.35
CA VAL A 13 14.93 -17.72 -24.64
C VAL A 13 14.57 -16.60 -23.66
N SER A 14 13.67 -15.73 -24.06
CA SER A 14 13.10 -14.72 -23.16
C SER A 14 12.19 -15.41 -22.14
N PHE A 15 12.55 -15.36 -20.86
CA PHE A 15 11.68 -15.75 -19.76
C PHE A 15 10.64 -14.64 -19.53
N LEU A 16 9.39 -14.87 -19.94
CA LEU A 16 8.27 -14.02 -19.53
C LEU A 16 7.82 -14.47 -18.13
N THR A 17 8.41 -13.91 -17.09
CA THR A 17 7.92 -14.10 -15.71
C THR A 17 6.59 -13.37 -15.55
N ILE A 18 5.49 -14.12 -15.55
CA ILE A 18 4.19 -13.62 -15.12
C ILE A 18 4.30 -13.38 -13.61
N MET A 19 4.48 -12.13 -13.19
CA MET A 19 4.32 -11.75 -11.78
C MET A 19 2.85 -11.94 -11.43
N ALA A 20 2.50 -13.04 -10.78
CA ALA A 20 1.19 -13.18 -10.17
C ALA A 20 1.10 -12.15 -9.03
N ALA A 21 0.24 -11.14 -9.19
CA ALA A 21 -0.09 -10.24 -8.09
C ALA A 21 -0.84 -11.08 -7.04
N THR A 22 -0.25 -11.29 -5.88
CA THR A 22 -0.97 -11.87 -4.75
C THR A 22 -2.15 -10.96 -4.42
N PRO A 23 -3.37 -11.47 -4.22
CA PRO A 23 -4.47 -10.63 -3.77
C PRO A 23 -4.05 -10.00 -2.45
N VAL A 24 -4.00 -8.67 -2.41
CA VAL A 24 -3.85 -7.97 -1.12
C VAL A 24 -5.16 -8.19 -0.37
N VAL A 25 -5.09 -9.02 0.66
CA VAL A 25 -6.26 -9.28 1.50
C VAL A 25 -6.50 -8.00 2.29
N ALA A 26 -7.67 -7.40 2.10
CA ALA A 26 -8.08 -6.23 2.84
C ALA A 26 -8.25 -6.59 4.32
N GLU A 27 -7.48 -5.96 5.21
CA GLU A 27 -7.53 -6.23 6.65
C GLU A 27 -8.46 -5.21 7.34
N PRO A 28 -9.48 -5.65 8.09
CA PRO A 28 -10.37 -4.73 8.80
C PRO A 28 -9.64 -4.04 9.95
N ALA A 29 -9.87 -2.73 10.10
CA ALA A 29 -9.29 -1.91 11.15
C ALA A 29 -10.26 -0.82 11.62
N VAL A 30 -9.92 -0.17 12.73
CA VAL A 30 -10.60 1.04 13.21
C VAL A 30 -9.62 2.20 13.35
N LEU A 31 -10.10 3.42 13.14
CA LEU A 31 -9.30 4.61 13.39
C LEU A 31 -9.12 4.80 14.90
N ALA A 32 -7.85 4.92 15.32
CA ALA A 32 -7.46 5.05 16.72
C ALA A 32 -7.12 6.49 17.09
N GLY A 33 -7.26 6.82 18.37
CA GLY A 33 -6.89 8.12 18.92
C GLY A 33 -7.39 8.29 20.35
N SER A 34 -6.94 9.35 21.03
CA SER A 34 -7.20 9.54 22.46
C SER A 34 -8.66 9.83 22.82
N GLN A 35 -9.44 10.37 21.88
CA GLN A 35 -10.83 10.76 22.12
C GLN A 35 -11.71 10.31 20.94
N PRO A 36 -12.77 9.50 21.18
CA PRO A 36 -13.76 9.12 20.16
C PRO A 36 -14.33 10.34 19.43
N GLY A 37 -14.55 10.21 18.12
CA GLY A 37 -15.07 11.32 17.30
C GLY A 37 -14.05 12.41 16.96
N SER A 38 -12.78 12.30 17.40
CA SER A 38 -11.72 13.22 16.96
C SER A 38 -11.31 12.94 15.53
N ARG A 39 -10.88 13.98 14.80
CA ARG A 39 -10.49 13.84 13.39
C ARG A 39 -9.14 13.16 13.21
N VAL A 40 -9.09 12.24 12.25
CA VAL A 40 -7.87 11.63 11.72
C VAL A 40 -7.71 12.03 10.26
N ASN A 41 -6.56 12.58 9.90
CA ASN A 41 -6.28 13.02 8.53
C ASN A 41 -6.10 11.82 7.61
N VAL A 42 -6.74 11.88 6.44
CA VAL A 42 -6.58 10.90 5.36
C VAL A 42 -5.88 11.58 4.20
N ARG A 43 -4.64 11.17 3.94
CA ARG A 43 -3.69 11.89 3.10
C ARG A 43 -3.57 11.31 1.70
N SER A 44 -3.17 12.12 0.74
CA SER A 44 -2.92 11.68 -0.63
C SER A 44 -1.63 10.86 -0.77
N GLY A 45 -0.70 10.93 0.20
CA GLY A 45 0.50 10.11 0.24
C GLY A 45 0.97 9.76 1.66
N PRO A 46 1.93 8.84 1.79
CA PRO A 46 2.44 8.33 3.07
C PRO A 46 3.43 9.30 3.74
N SER A 47 3.00 10.55 3.92
CA SER A 47 3.81 11.61 4.54
C SER A 47 2.93 12.70 5.10
N THR A 48 3.32 13.26 6.25
CA THR A 48 2.62 14.38 6.88
C THR A 48 2.68 15.68 6.08
N ALA A 49 3.59 15.78 5.11
CA ALA A 49 3.71 16.92 4.20
C ALA A 49 2.73 16.87 3.01
N THR A 50 2.09 15.72 2.76
CA THR A 50 1.15 15.56 1.65
C THR A 50 -0.23 16.12 1.99
N TYR A 51 -0.97 16.57 0.98
CA TYR A 51 -2.31 17.12 1.17
C TYR A 51 -3.30 16.09 1.74
N SER A 52 -4.27 16.55 2.54
CA SER A 52 -5.32 15.72 3.15
C SER A 52 -6.69 16.01 2.50
N PRO A 53 -7.08 15.29 1.43
CA PRO A 53 -8.38 15.50 0.80
C PRO A 53 -9.58 15.08 1.67
N HIS A 54 -9.34 14.19 2.64
CA HIS A 54 -10.38 13.58 3.45
C HIS A 54 -9.98 13.54 4.93
N TYR A 55 -10.94 13.22 5.77
CA TYR A 55 -10.72 12.87 7.17
C TYR A 55 -11.70 11.77 7.56
N GLY A 56 -11.30 10.96 8.54
CA GLY A 56 -12.19 10.08 9.29
C GLY A 56 -12.26 10.52 10.75
N LEU A 57 -13.09 9.84 11.53
CA LEU A 57 -13.22 10.03 12.96
C LEU A 57 -12.67 8.82 13.72
N VAL A 58 -12.08 9.05 14.89
CA VAL A 58 -11.71 7.97 15.81
C VAL A 58 -12.93 7.10 16.08
N GLY A 59 -12.79 5.79 15.83
CA GLY A 59 -13.86 4.79 15.87
C GLY A 59 -14.39 4.36 14.50
N ASP A 60 -14.10 5.10 13.43
CA ASP A 60 -14.53 4.73 12.07
C ASP A 60 -13.87 3.40 11.66
N GLN A 61 -14.67 2.55 11.01
CA GLN A 61 -14.19 1.31 10.41
C GLN A 61 -13.60 1.57 9.02
N VAL A 62 -12.46 0.95 8.77
CA VAL A 62 -11.75 1.00 7.50
C VAL A 62 -11.20 -0.37 7.13
N TRP A 63 -10.80 -0.53 5.88
CA TRP A 63 -10.02 -1.68 5.43
C TRP A 63 -8.64 -1.22 5.00
N ILE A 64 -7.61 -1.80 5.62
CA ILE A 64 -6.22 -1.66 5.21
C ILE A 64 -6.03 -2.48 3.94
N ILE A 65 -5.57 -1.84 2.88
CA ILE A 65 -5.36 -2.47 1.56
C ILE A 65 -3.93 -2.30 1.05
N ASN A 66 -3.09 -1.51 1.73
CA ASN A 66 -1.66 -1.46 1.50
C ASN A 66 -0.92 -0.91 2.73
N GLN A 67 0.38 -1.18 2.82
CA GLN A 67 1.27 -0.64 3.84
C GLN A 67 2.62 -0.28 3.23
N VAL A 68 3.16 0.88 3.62
CA VAL A 68 4.52 1.29 3.30
C VAL A 68 5.19 1.92 4.53
N VAL A 69 6.51 2.08 4.48
CA VAL A 69 7.24 2.95 5.41
C VAL A 69 7.39 4.31 4.73
N GLY A 70 6.92 5.36 5.38
CA GLY A 70 7.05 6.74 4.88
C GLY A 70 8.45 7.29 5.10
N ASP A 71 8.75 8.43 4.48
CA ASP A 71 10.04 9.13 4.64
C ASP A 71 10.27 9.61 6.09
N ASP A 72 9.22 9.66 6.89
CA ASP A 72 9.26 9.98 8.33
C ASP A 72 9.55 8.74 9.21
N GLY A 73 9.78 7.57 8.61
CA GLY A 73 10.11 6.33 9.30
C GLY A 73 8.92 5.60 9.94
N TYR A 74 7.71 6.13 9.80
CA TYR A 74 6.50 5.50 10.31
C TYR A 74 5.91 4.54 9.28
N ALA A 75 5.18 3.52 9.77
CA ALA A 75 4.28 2.78 8.91
C ALA A 75 3.11 3.68 8.48
N TRP A 76 2.74 3.60 7.21
CA TRP A 76 1.57 4.25 6.63
C TRP A 76 0.70 3.21 5.97
N PHE A 77 -0.59 3.27 6.25
CA PHE A 77 -1.58 2.35 5.71
C PHE A 77 -2.42 3.07 4.68
N TYR A 78 -2.52 2.48 3.49
CA TYR A 78 -3.54 2.87 2.52
C TYR A 78 -4.83 2.16 2.90
N VAL A 79 -5.86 2.94 3.15
CA VAL A 79 -7.15 2.44 3.64
C VAL A 79 -8.29 2.82 2.72
N ARG A 80 -9.35 2.03 2.79
CA ARG A 80 -10.65 2.31 2.17
C ARG A 80 -11.72 2.44 3.26
N PHE A 81 -12.55 3.46 3.15
CA PHE A 81 -13.73 3.66 4.01
C PHE A 81 -14.97 3.01 3.38
N ALA A 82 -16.00 2.77 4.20
CA ALA A 82 -17.29 2.27 3.70
C ALA A 82 -17.95 3.22 2.67
N SER A 83 -17.66 4.52 2.76
CA SER A 83 -18.09 5.53 1.78
C SER A 83 -17.41 5.38 0.41
N GLY A 84 -16.35 4.58 0.30
CA GLY A 84 -15.50 4.48 -0.87
C GLY A 84 -14.35 5.51 -0.93
N ALA A 85 -14.24 6.41 0.05
CA ALA A 85 -13.07 7.26 0.17
C ALA A 85 -11.82 6.43 0.47
N GLU A 86 -10.68 6.81 -0.09
CA GLU A 86 -9.41 6.12 0.07
C GLU A 86 -8.27 7.11 0.35
N GLY A 87 -7.23 6.65 1.05
CA GLY A 87 -6.06 7.47 1.33
C GLY A 87 -5.13 6.87 2.37
N TRP A 88 -4.06 7.59 2.65
CA TRP A 88 -3.00 7.19 3.57
C TRP A 88 -3.24 7.72 4.97
N ILE A 89 -3.14 6.83 5.96
CA ILE A 89 -3.20 7.16 7.38
C ILE A 89 -1.93 6.63 8.04
N ARG A 90 -1.33 7.43 8.92
CA ARG A 90 -0.15 7.01 9.67
C ARG A 90 -0.53 5.95 10.71
N GLY A 91 0.33 4.97 10.91
CA GLY A 91 0.02 3.76 11.67
C GLY A 91 -0.35 3.96 13.14
N ASP A 92 0.03 5.07 13.75
CA ASP A 92 -0.39 5.44 15.11
C ASP A 92 -1.89 5.76 15.24
N PHE A 93 -2.57 6.00 14.12
CA PHE A 93 -4.02 6.21 14.07
C PHE A 93 -4.81 5.00 13.52
N ILE A 94 -4.18 3.83 13.47
CA ILE A 94 -4.79 2.59 12.96
C ILE A 94 -4.72 1.50 14.02
N SER A 95 -5.85 0.86 14.30
CA SER A 95 -5.94 -0.36 15.11
C SER A 95 -6.52 -1.49 14.27
N PRO A 96 -5.70 -2.42 13.76
CA PRO A 96 -6.19 -3.60 13.06
C PRO A 96 -7.05 -4.48 13.99
N LEU A 97 -8.07 -5.14 13.42
CA LEU A 97 -8.99 -6.02 14.16
C LEU A 97 -8.59 -7.50 14.10
N GLY A 98 -7.50 -7.84 13.39
CA GLY A 98 -7.07 -9.20 13.06
C GLY A 98 -6.08 -9.87 14.03
N HIS A 99 -6.10 -9.53 15.32
CA HIS A 99 -5.17 -10.09 16.33
C HIS A 99 -5.90 -10.66 17.55
#